data_AF-A0A2E8DBT9-F1
#
_entry.id   AF-A0A2E8DBT9-F1
#
_cell.length_a   1.000
_cell.length_b   1.000
_cell.length_c   1.000
_cell.angle_alpha   90.00
_cell.angle_beta   90.00
_cell.angle_gamma   90.00
#
_symmetry.space_group_name_H-M   'P 1'
#
loop_
_entity.id
_entity.type
_entity.pdbx_description
1 polymer ?
#
loop_
_entity_poly.entity_id
_entity_poly.type
_entity_poly.pdbx_seq_one_letter_code
_entity_poly.pdbx_strand_id
1 'polypeptide(L)'
;MKDTHWIVARMAVVLAFLLGMPLLALPRVQQAVGEALTPDTQILDQPVQDSRQVELRTSDELDQIENQKPIGSLAELQAVGGDVSSEVARPSEIEQLKQQLIDLGATYMVLEKVGVDGARYRFTCQLPVAAGSPYRRKLQAIDSDPVEAMTGVLREIEAESESASGRTSLPRPAVKLR
;
A
#
# COMPACT_ATOMS: atom_id res chain seq x y z
N MET A 1 20.89 30.02 11.38
CA MET A 1 20.93 30.53 9.99
C MET A 1 21.56 29.52 9.01
N LYS A 2 21.41 28.20 9.22
CA LYS A 2 21.92 27.15 8.31
C LYS A 2 20.79 26.48 7.50
N ASP A 3 19.55 26.71 7.89
CA ASP A 3 18.36 26.03 7.35
C ASP A 3 17.88 26.63 6.01
N THR A 4 18.21 27.89 5.75
CA THR A 4 17.79 28.59 4.52
C THR A 4 18.46 28.00 3.26
N HIS A 5 19.70 27.53 3.37
CA HIS A 5 20.45 26.99 2.24
C HIS A 5 19.86 25.67 1.74
N TRP A 6 19.33 24.85 2.65
CA TRP A 6 18.75 23.55 2.31
C TRP A 6 17.39 23.67 1.60
N ILE A 7 16.60 24.68 1.98
CA ILE A 7 15.31 24.98 1.34
C ILE A 7 15.51 25.48 -0.10
N VAL A 8 16.49 26.37 -0.32
CA VAL A 8 16.81 26.90 -1.67
C VAL A 8 17.30 25.79 -2.60
N ALA A 9 18.11 24.86 -2.11
CA ALA A 9 18.59 23.72 -2.90
C ALA A 9 17.44 22.80 -3.36
N ARG A 10 16.45 22.54 -2.50
CA ARG A 10 15.28 21.73 -2.86
C ARG A 10 14.40 22.39 -3.91
N MET A 11 14.19 23.71 -3.79
CA MET A 11 13.41 24.46 -4.77
C MET A 11 14.07 24.43 -6.16
N ALA A 12 15.41 24.54 -6.22
CA ALA A 12 16.13 24.48 -7.49
C ALA A 12 15.98 23.13 -8.22
N VAL A 13 16.00 22.00 -7.49
CA VAL A 13 15.82 20.66 -8.06
C VAL A 13 14.41 20.46 -8.62
N VAL A 14 13.38 20.91 -7.89
CA VAL A 14 11.98 20.83 -8.36
C VAL A 14 11.79 21.69 -9.61
N LEU A 15 12.38 22.89 -9.64
CA LEU A 15 12.27 23.81 -10.77
C LEU A 15 13.01 23.28 -12.02
N ALA A 16 14.16 22.63 -11.83
CA ALA A 16 14.87 21.94 -12.91
C ALA A 16 14.09 20.74 -13.45
N PHE A 17 13.40 19.98 -12.59
CA PHE A 17 12.57 18.84 -13.03
C PHE A 17 11.34 19.28 -13.82
N LEU A 18 10.69 20.38 -13.42
CA LEU A 18 9.55 20.95 -14.13
C LEU A 18 9.94 21.57 -15.48
N LEU A 19 11.13 22.16 -15.60
CA LEU A 19 11.64 22.69 -16.87
C LEU A 19 12.24 21.58 -17.76
N GLY A 20 12.72 20.48 -17.18
CA GLY A 20 13.43 19.41 -17.86
C GLY A 20 12.57 18.25 -18.38
N MET A 21 11.27 18.20 -18.07
CA MET A 21 10.36 17.20 -18.64
C MET A 21 9.62 17.77 -19.85
N PRO A 22 10.03 17.44 -21.10
CA PRO A 22 9.22 17.74 -22.26
C PRO A 22 7.94 16.91 -22.17
N LEU A 23 6.80 17.56 -22.41
CA LEU A 23 5.48 16.96 -22.59
C LEU A 23 5.54 15.70 -23.49
N LEU A 24 5.64 14.51 -22.89
CA LEU A 24 5.39 13.23 -23.55
C LEU A 24 3.99 12.71 -23.18
N ALA A 25 3.00 13.59 -23.28
CA ALA A 25 1.59 13.24 -23.20
C ALA A 25 0.86 13.81 -24.42
N LEU A 26 0.98 13.11 -25.55
CA LEU A 26 -0.01 13.18 -26.61
C LEU A 26 -0.68 11.80 -26.70
N PRO A 27 -1.96 11.66 -26.31
CA PRO A 27 -2.71 10.45 -26.57
C PRO A 27 -2.90 10.29 -28.08
N ARG A 28 -2.44 9.17 -28.60
CA ARG A 28 -2.54 8.80 -30.01
C ARG A 28 -3.99 8.40 -30.33
N VAL A 29 -4.85 9.39 -30.55
CA VAL A 29 -6.16 9.20 -31.20
C VAL A 29 -5.87 8.94 -32.69
N GLN A 30 -5.74 7.68 -33.08
CA GLN A 30 -5.85 7.28 -34.49
C GLN A 30 -7.30 6.86 -34.71
N GLN A 31 -8.08 7.84 -35.19
CA GLN A 31 -9.33 7.61 -35.88
C GLN A 31 -9.06 6.66 -37.05
N ALA A 32 -9.63 5.46 -36.99
CA ALA A 32 -9.77 4.63 -38.17
C ALA A 32 -10.81 5.31 -39.08
N VAL A 33 -10.30 6.01 -40.09
CA VAL A 33 -11.03 6.39 -41.29
C VAL A 33 -11.32 5.11 -42.06
N GLY A 34 -12.52 4.58 -41.89
CA GLY A 34 -13.09 3.52 -42.72
C GLY A 34 -14.16 4.11 -43.62
N GLU A 35 -13.74 4.92 -44.59
CA GLU A 35 -14.57 5.34 -45.70
C GLU A 35 -14.49 4.26 -46.78
N ALA A 36 -15.53 3.44 -46.87
CA ALA A 36 -15.77 2.59 -48.04
C ALA A 36 -17.27 2.60 -48.33
N LEU A 37 -17.60 3.39 -49.35
CA LEU A 37 -18.87 3.38 -50.08
C LEU A 37 -19.22 1.94 -50.51
N THR A 38 -20.46 1.49 -50.40
CA THR A 38 -21.54 1.52 -51.43
C THR A 38 -22.65 0.52 -50.98
N PRO A 39 -23.74 0.24 -51.74
CA PRO A 39 -25.08 0.75 -51.49
C PRO A 39 -26.12 -0.36 -51.17
N ASP A 40 -27.32 0.10 -50.81
CA ASP A 40 -28.64 -0.55 -50.94
C ASP A 40 -28.69 -1.94 -51.61
N THR A 41 -29.12 -2.99 -50.86
CA THR A 41 -30.01 -4.05 -51.38
C THR A 41 -30.52 -5.01 -50.29
N GLN A 42 -31.86 -5.17 -50.25
CA GLN A 42 -32.66 -6.39 -49.93
C GLN A 42 -32.52 -7.04 -48.54
N ILE A 43 -33.53 -6.97 -47.65
CA ILE A 43 -34.74 -7.83 -47.61
C ILE A 43 -34.48 -9.29 -48.00
N LEU A 44 -34.33 -10.18 -46.99
CA LEU A 44 -35.13 -11.41 -46.83
C LEU A 44 -34.75 -12.15 -45.51
N ASP A 45 -35.79 -12.47 -44.73
CA ASP A 45 -36.08 -13.79 -44.13
C ASP A 45 -35.07 -14.53 -43.20
N GLN A 46 -35.49 -14.66 -41.92
CA GLN A 46 -35.38 -15.86 -41.03
C GLN A 46 -34.01 -16.33 -40.46
N PRO A 47 -33.98 -17.26 -39.48
CA PRO A 47 -34.82 -17.40 -38.27
C PRO A 47 -33.99 -17.63 -36.97
N VAL A 48 -34.71 -17.67 -35.85
CA VAL A 48 -34.36 -18.22 -34.52
C VAL A 48 -33.35 -19.38 -34.51
N GLN A 49 -32.29 -19.24 -33.70
CA GLN A 49 -31.59 -20.31 -32.97
C GLN A 49 -31.05 -19.69 -31.66
N ASP A 50 -31.76 -19.83 -30.53
CA ASP A 50 -31.57 -20.90 -29.54
C ASP A 50 -30.22 -21.63 -29.64
N SER A 51 -29.28 -21.23 -28.77
CA SER A 51 -28.23 -22.11 -28.26
C SER A 51 -27.73 -21.57 -26.94
N ARG A 52 -28.35 -22.08 -25.88
CA ARG A 52 -27.75 -22.25 -24.55
C ARG A 52 -26.33 -22.80 -24.70
N GLN A 53 -25.33 -22.02 -24.36
CA GLN A 53 -24.09 -22.55 -23.78
C GLN A 53 -23.89 -21.94 -22.41
N VAL A 54 -24.45 -22.66 -21.44
CA VAL A 54 -24.00 -22.68 -20.05
C VAL A 54 -22.66 -23.41 -20.08
N GLU A 55 -21.56 -22.69 -20.30
CA GLU A 55 -20.22 -23.23 -20.10
C GLU A 55 -19.96 -23.23 -18.59
N LEU A 56 -20.39 -24.33 -17.96
CA LEU A 56 -19.87 -24.80 -16.69
C LEU A 56 -18.36 -25.02 -16.83
N ARG A 57 -17.57 -23.99 -16.53
CA ARG A 57 -16.15 -24.16 -16.21
C ARG A 57 -16.01 -24.53 -14.74
N THR A 58 -15.93 -25.83 -14.49
CA THR A 58 -14.84 -26.51 -13.76
C THR A 58 -14.01 -25.53 -12.91
N SER A 59 -14.22 -25.38 -11.60
CA SER A 59 -13.89 -26.33 -10.52
C SER A 59 -12.60 -27.11 -10.78
N ASP A 60 -11.46 -26.42 -10.86
CA ASP A 60 -10.13 -26.97 -10.57
C ASP A 60 -9.07 -25.86 -10.65
N GLU A 61 -8.82 -25.13 -9.55
CA GLU A 61 -7.52 -24.53 -9.24
C GLU A 61 -7.49 -24.07 -7.77
N LEU A 62 -7.51 -25.04 -6.86
CA LEU A 62 -7.12 -24.86 -5.46
C LEU A 62 -5.73 -25.46 -5.28
N ASP A 63 -4.70 -24.78 -5.78
CA ASP A 63 -3.31 -25.08 -5.41
C ASP A 63 -2.42 -23.88 -5.70
N GLN A 64 -2.46 -22.88 -4.81
CA GLN A 64 -1.43 -21.83 -4.71
C GLN A 64 -1.52 -21.10 -3.36
N ILE A 65 -1.49 -21.87 -2.27
CA ILE A 65 -1.26 -21.34 -0.91
C ILE A 65 -0.06 -22.06 -0.29
N GLU A 66 1.10 -22.05 -0.95
CA GLU A 66 2.35 -22.44 -0.28
C GLU A 66 3.56 -21.76 -0.93
N ASN A 67 3.70 -20.47 -0.68
CA ASN A 67 4.99 -19.79 -0.86
C ASN A 67 5.18 -18.66 0.16
N GLN A 68 4.75 -18.90 1.40
CA GLN A 68 5.27 -18.16 2.55
C GLN A 68 6.61 -18.79 2.93
N LYS A 69 7.66 -18.25 2.30
CA LYS A 69 9.05 -18.51 2.67
C LYS A 69 9.22 -18.26 4.18
N PRO A 70 9.59 -19.27 4.98
CA PRO A 70 9.83 -19.08 6.40
C PRO A 70 11.06 -18.19 6.62
N ILE A 71 10.85 -17.23 7.53
CA ILE A 71 11.81 -16.59 8.45
C ILE A 71 13.27 -16.88 8.10
N GLY A 72 13.89 -15.91 7.41
CA GLY A 72 15.34 -15.86 7.25
C GLY A 72 16.03 -15.86 8.61
N SER A 73 16.91 -16.83 8.77
CA SER A 73 17.71 -17.14 9.96
C SER A 73 18.45 -15.93 10.51
N LEU A 74 18.31 -15.71 11.82
CA LEU A 74 18.80 -14.56 12.60
C LEU A 74 20.28 -14.73 13.04
N ALA A 75 21.12 -15.43 12.28
CA ALA A 75 22.41 -15.94 12.78
C ALA A 75 23.68 -15.27 12.21
N GLU A 76 23.60 -14.32 11.28
CA GLU A 76 24.78 -13.96 10.48
C GLU A 76 25.11 -12.47 10.34
N LEU A 77 24.81 -11.65 11.37
CA LEU A 77 25.23 -10.24 11.42
C LEU A 77 25.77 -9.81 12.80
N GLN A 78 26.61 -10.64 13.43
CA GLN A 78 27.43 -10.22 14.57
C GLN A 78 28.92 -10.43 14.27
N ALA A 79 29.55 -9.44 13.63
CA ALA A 79 30.96 -9.12 13.82
C ALA A 79 31.31 -7.86 13.01
N VAL A 80 31.57 -6.76 13.70
CA VAL A 80 32.68 -5.81 13.50
C VAL A 80 32.31 -4.54 14.26
N GLY A 81 33.06 -4.30 15.34
CA GLY A 81 32.89 -3.15 16.21
C GLY A 81 33.44 -1.85 15.60
N GLY A 82 32.84 -0.76 16.04
CA GLY A 82 33.34 0.59 15.92
C GLY A 82 32.39 1.48 16.69
N ASP A 83 32.89 2.26 17.66
CA ASP A 83 32.19 3.29 18.45
C ASP A 83 30.86 3.81 17.85
N VAL A 84 29.72 3.35 18.38
CA VAL A 84 28.39 3.79 17.97
C VAL A 84 27.56 4.24 19.17
N SER A 85 27.61 5.53 19.51
CA SER A 85 26.77 6.09 20.59
C SER A 85 25.36 6.53 20.13
N SER A 86 24.92 6.25 18.90
CA SER A 86 23.55 6.59 18.44
C SER A 86 22.96 5.70 17.32
N GLU A 87 23.56 4.57 16.92
CA GLU A 87 23.17 3.88 15.66
C GLU A 87 22.78 2.40 15.83
N VAL A 88 22.54 1.96 17.07
CA VAL A 88 21.88 0.69 17.33
C VAL A 88 20.70 0.99 18.24
N ALA A 89 19.55 1.27 17.62
CA ALA A 89 18.27 1.19 18.30
C ALA A 89 18.26 -0.08 19.17
N ARG A 90 17.95 0.07 20.45
CA ARG A 90 18.08 -1.05 21.38
C ARG A 90 17.21 -2.18 20.84
N PRO A 91 17.75 -3.36 20.52
CA PRO A 91 17.00 -4.42 19.87
C PRO A 91 15.74 -4.82 20.66
N SER A 92 15.75 -4.59 21.98
CA SER A 92 14.61 -4.77 22.87
C SER A 92 13.41 -3.85 22.56
N GLU A 93 13.64 -2.59 22.17
CA GLU A 93 12.57 -1.61 21.93
C GLU A 93 11.85 -1.92 20.62
N ILE A 94 12.61 -2.27 19.57
CA ILE A 94 12.05 -2.68 18.28
C ILE A 94 11.17 -3.93 18.43
N GLU A 95 11.62 -4.93 19.19
CA GLU A 95 10.81 -6.15 19.42
C GLU A 95 9.55 -5.86 20.25
N GLN A 96 9.61 -4.92 21.20
CA GLN A 96 8.42 -4.48 21.94
C GLN A 96 7.39 -3.81 21.01
N LEU A 97 7.83 -2.86 20.18
CA LEU A 97 6.94 -2.17 19.23
C LEU A 97 6.34 -3.14 18.21
N LYS A 98 7.13 -4.11 17.76
CA LYS A 98 6.66 -5.18 16.86
C LYS A 98 5.60 -6.05 17.54
N GLN A 99 5.80 -6.44 18.80
CA GLN A 99 4.80 -7.20 19.53
C GLN A 99 3.49 -6.41 19.68
N GLN A 100 3.58 -5.12 20.02
CA GLN A 100 2.41 -4.24 20.08
C GLN A 100 1.65 -4.17 18.74
N LEU A 101 2.36 -4.07 17.61
CA LEU A 101 1.74 -4.09 16.29
C LEU A 101 1.09 -5.44 15.96
N ILE A 102 1.68 -6.56 16.38
CA ILE A 102 1.08 -7.90 16.24
C ILE A 102 -0.21 -7.99 17.06
N ASP A 103 -0.19 -7.49 18.30
CA ASP A 103 -1.35 -7.49 19.19
C ASP A 103 -2.49 -6.63 18.63
N LEU A 104 -2.16 -5.57 17.87
CA LEU A 104 -3.11 -4.74 17.11
C LEU A 104 -3.60 -5.41 15.80
N GLY A 105 -3.08 -6.59 15.46
CA GLY A 105 -3.49 -7.36 14.28
C GLY A 105 -2.72 -7.04 13.01
N ALA A 106 -1.51 -6.47 13.10
CA ALA A 106 -0.67 -6.25 11.92
C ALA A 106 -0.33 -7.57 11.21
N THR A 107 -0.69 -7.67 9.93
CA THR A 107 -0.46 -8.88 9.11
C THR A 107 0.80 -8.80 8.27
N TYR A 108 1.37 -7.60 8.13
CA TYR A 108 2.58 -7.34 7.35
C TYR A 108 3.35 -6.20 8.00
N MET A 109 4.66 -6.36 8.17
CA MET A 109 5.56 -5.37 8.75
C MET A 109 6.90 -5.42 8.05
N VAL A 110 7.39 -4.27 7.59
CA VAL A 110 8.67 -4.13 6.90
C VAL A 110 9.35 -2.84 7.35
N LEU A 111 10.61 -2.97 7.76
CA LEU A 111 11.49 -1.85 8.11
C LEU A 111 12.67 -1.84 7.13
N GLU A 112 12.81 -0.76 6.37
CA GLU A 112 13.85 -0.61 5.34
C GLU A 112 14.70 0.62 5.62
N LYS A 113 16.00 0.55 5.34
CA LYS A 113 16.85 1.75 5.25
C LYS A 113 16.60 2.42 3.89
N VAL A 114 16.35 3.73 3.89
CA VAL A 114 16.06 4.53 2.71
C VAL A 114 16.89 5.81 2.68
N GLY A 115 17.18 6.30 1.47
CA GLY A 115 17.99 7.49 1.25
C GLY A 115 19.44 7.18 0.90
N VAL A 116 20.18 8.24 0.53
CA VAL A 116 21.63 8.15 0.28
C VAL A 116 22.29 7.79 1.61
N ASP A 117 23.12 6.74 1.59
CA ASP A 117 23.81 6.16 2.75
C ASP A 117 22.91 5.54 3.83
N GLY A 118 21.61 5.33 3.56
CA GLY A 118 20.69 4.75 4.55
C GLY A 118 20.40 5.68 5.73
N ALA A 119 20.47 6.99 5.51
CA ALA A 119 20.27 8.03 6.53
C ALA A 119 18.86 8.07 7.16
N ARG A 120 17.91 7.28 6.65
CA ARG A 120 16.54 7.19 7.16
C ARG A 120 16.05 5.75 7.15
N TYR A 121 15.02 5.53 7.94
CA TYR A 121 14.28 4.29 8.05
C TYR A 121 12.85 4.52 7.60
N ARG A 122 12.35 3.63 6.75
CA ARG A 122 10.96 3.57 6.31
C ARG A 122 10.32 2.35 6.92
N PHE A 123 9.37 2.58 7.81
CA PHE A 123 8.55 1.52 8.37
C PHE A 123 7.22 1.47 7.61
N THR A 124 6.81 0.26 7.22
CA THR A 124 5.53 0.01 6.53
C THR A 124 4.83 -1.15 7.22
N CYS A 125 3.55 -0.98 7.55
CA CYS A 125 2.74 -2.07 8.06
C CYS A 125 1.36 -2.15 7.38
N GLN A 126 0.70 -3.30 7.50
CA GLN A 126 -0.68 -3.47 7.08
C GLN A 126 -1.53 -4.02 8.20
N LEU A 127 -2.69 -3.39 8.42
CA LEU A 127 -3.67 -3.80 9.42
C LEU A 127 -5.03 -4.05 8.79
N PRO A 128 -5.82 -5.00 9.31
CA PRO A 128 -7.23 -5.14 8.96
C PRO A 128 -8.02 -3.91 9.42
N VAL A 129 -8.89 -3.38 8.56
CA VAL A 129 -9.76 -2.24 8.92
C VAL A 129 -10.80 -2.64 9.98
N ALA A 130 -11.21 -3.90 9.99
CA ALA A 130 -12.10 -4.49 10.98
C ALA A 130 -11.82 -5.99 11.10
N ALA A 131 -12.18 -6.59 12.24
CA ALA A 131 -12.06 -8.03 12.44
C ALA A 131 -12.79 -8.80 11.33
N GLY A 132 -12.08 -9.70 10.65
CA GLY A 132 -12.61 -10.51 9.55
C GLY A 132 -12.74 -9.78 8.20
N SER A 133 -12.40 -8.49 8.12
CA SER A 133 -12.43 -7.76 6.84
C SER A 133 -11.31 -8.24 5.90
N PRO A 134 -11.58 -8.45 4.60
CA PRO A 134 -10.53 -8.68 3.61
C PRO A 134 -9.74 -7.40 3.29
N TYR A 135 -10.28 -6.23 3.64
CA TYR A 135 -9.63 -4.95 3.40
C TYR A 135 -8.50 -4.72 4.41
N ARG A 136 -7.32 -4.41 3.87
CA ARG A 136 -6.11 -4.07 4.61
C ARG A 136 -5.76 -2.62 4.37
N ARG A 137 -5.56 -1.85 5.44
CA ARG A 137 -5.01 -0.51 5.36
C ARG A 137 -3.49 -0.61 5.44
N LYS A 138 -2.81 0.12 4.55
CA LYS A 138 -1.37 0.28 4.56
C LYS A 138 -1.02 1.56 5.32
N LEU A 139 -0.14 1.44 6.31
CA LEU A 139 0.41 2.56 7.06
C LEU A 139 1.91 2.63 6.82
N GLN A 140 2.45 3.85 6.83
CA GLN A 140 3.85 4.07 6.57
C GLN A 140 4.34 5.33 7.26
N ALA A 141 5.53 5.25 7.85
CA ALA A 141 6.26 6.40 8.35
C ALA A 141 7.73 6.31 7.93
N ILE A 142 8.37 7.48 7.81
CA ILE A 142 9.78 7.61 7.47
C ILE A 142 10.41 8.54 8.50
N ASP A 143 11.47 8.08 9.16
CA ASP A 143 12.21 8.87 10.14
C ASP A 143 13.72 8.61 10.02
N SER A 144 14.54 9.43 10.67
CA SER A 144 15.98 9.17 10.88
C SER A 144 16.25 8.02 11.85
N ASP A 145 15.32 7.74 12.77
CA ASP A 145 15.42 6.66 13.75
C ASP A 145 14.39 5.56 13.46
N PRO A 146 14.76 4.26 13.46
CA PRO A 146 13.82 3.17 13.23
C PRO A 146 12.71 3.08 14.29
N VAL A 147 13.01 3.39 15.56
CA VAL A 147 12.07 3.40 16.68
C VAL A 147 11.04 4.50 16.48
N GLU A 148 11.47 5.69 16.08
CA GLU A 148 10.56 6.81 15.78
C GLU A 148 9.68 6.51 14.56
N ALA A 149 10.23 5.87 13.52
CA ALA A 149 9.45 5.44 12.36
C ALA A 149 8.35 4.43 12.77
N MET A 150 8.66 3.45 13.62
CA MET A 150 7.67 2.48 14.12
C MET A 150 6.64 3.14 15.05
N THR A 151 7.09 3.99 15.96
CA THR A 151 6.25 4.72 16.92
C THR A 151 5.29 5.67 16.19
N GLY A 152 5.74 6.32 15.12
CA GLY A 152 4.89 7.17 14.27
C GLY A 152 3.70 6.41 13.68
N VAL A 153 3.90 5.17 13.25
CA VAL A 153 2.82 4.31 12.74
C VAL A 153 1.88 3.88 13.87
N LEU A 154 2.41 3.49 15.04
CA LEU A 154 1.58 3.16 16.20
C LEU A 154 0.67 4.32 16.60
N ARG A 155 1.22 5.55 16.64
CA ARG A 155 0.45 6.75 16.96
C ARG A 155 -0.68 7.01 15.95
N GLU A 156 -0.45 6.70 14.66
CA GLU A 156 -1.49 6.82 13.64
C GLU A 156 -2.62 5.81 13.86
N ILE A 157 -2.28 4.56 14.22
CA ILE A 157 -3.28 3.51 14.54
C ILE A 157 -4.11 3.92 15.75
N GLU A 158 -3.47 4.41 16.80
CA GLU A 158 -4.14 4.83 18.03
C GLU A 158 -5.11 5.99 17.77
N ALA A 159 -4.67 7.03 17.06
CA ALA A 159 -5.50 8.17 16.70
C ALA A 159 -6.72 7.77 15.85
N GLU A 160 -6.57 6.77 14.98
CA GLU A 160 -7.66 6.22 14.19
C GLU A 160 -8.63 5.40 15.04
N SER A 161 -8.11 4.59 15.97
CA SER A 161 -8.94 3.78 16.88
C SER A 161 -9.83 4.65 17.76
N GLU A 162 -9.31 5.78 18.23
CA GLU A 162 -10.06 6.78 19.00
C GLU A 162 -11.15 7.43 18.11
N SER A 163 -10.78 7.79 16.88
CA SER A 163 -11.70 8.38 15.90
C SER A 163 -12.83 7.43 15.45
N ALA A 164 -12.57 6.13 15.42
CA ALA A 164 -13.54 5.10 15.07
C ALA A 164 -14.48 4.78 16.26
N SER A 165 -13.93 4.72 17.48
CA SER A 165 -14.70 4.49 18.70
C SER A 165 -15.74 5.60 18.93
N GLY A 166 -15.37 6.86 18.68
CA GLY A 166 -16.28 8.01 18.84
C GLY A 166 -17.53 8.03 17.95
N ARG A 167 -17.56 7.27 16.84
CA ARG A 167 -18.69 7.28 15.88
C ARG A 167 -19.69 6.15 16.07
N THR A 168 -19.45 5.23 17.01
CA THR A 168 -20.30 4.04 17.21
C THR A 168 -21.28 4.20 18.37
N SER A 169 -21.77 5.42 18.60
CA SER A 169 -22.89 5.70 19.51
C SER A 169 -24.15 6.11 18.73
N LEU A 170 -24.49 5.36 17.67
CA LEU A 170 -25.84 5.47 17.11
C LEU A 170 -26.82 4.79 18.09
N PRO A 171 -27.84 5.51 18.62
CA PRO A 171 -28.83 4.93 19.50
C PRO A 171 -29.56 3.82 18.76
N ARG A 172 -29.43 2.59 19.25
CA ARG A 172 -30.20 1.44 18.79
C ARG A 172 -31.68 1.82 18.80
N PRO A 173 -32.38 1.92 17.66
CA PRO A 173 -33.79 2.23 17.67
C PRO A 173 -34.49 1.12 18.46
N ALA A 174 -35.14 1.50 19.56
CA ALA A 174 -35.95 0.59 20.35
C ALA A 174 -37.09 0.08 19.46
N VAL A 175 -36.91 -1.12 18.90
CA VAL A 175 -37.97 -1.83 18.20
C VAL A 175 -39.02 -2.19 19.24
N LYS A 176 -40.08 -1.37 19.32
CA LYS A 176 -41.31 -1.75 20.00
C LYS A 176 -42.01 -2.79 19.14
N LEU A 177 -41.83 -4.06 19.49
CA LEU A 177 -42.72 -5.13 19.05
C LEU A 177 -44.13 -4.81 19.59
N ARG A 178 -45.09 -4.67 18.68
CA ARG A 178 -46.53 -4.61 18.98
C ARG A 178 -47.15 -5.93 18.56
#